data_AF-A0A075I4T9-F1
#
_entry.id   AF-A0A075I4T9-F1
#
_cell.length_a   1.000
_cell.length_b   1.000
_cell.length_c   1.000
_cell.angle_alpha   90.00
_cell.angle_beta   90.00
_cell.angle_gamma   90.00
#
_symmetry.space_group_name_H-M   'P 1'
#
loop_
_entity.id
_entity.type
_entity.pdbx_description
1 polymer ?
#
loop_
_entity_poly.entity_id
_entity_poly.type
_entity_poly.pdbx_seq_one_letter_code
_entity_poly.pdbx_strand_id
1 'polypeptide(L)'
;MNSLGIFGNKTAHSMMYVVTKQECIEELYETINQLFKDNDEIIGGASILPNNSGLSVRVLSNSSELNKTTVYNIAQIVRKQIIHNVKH
;
A
#
# COMPACT_ATOMS: atom_id res chain seq x y z
N MET A 1 -5.51 -2.06 -28.51
CA MET A 1 -6.63 -2.79 -27.89
C MET A 1 -6.49 -2.60 -26.38
N ASN A 2 -7.10 -1.56 -25.80
CA ASN A 2 -7.12 -1.36 -24.36
C ASN A 2 -8.41 -1.99 -23.84
N SER A 3 -8.33 -3.24 -23.36
CA SER A 3 -9.49 -3.86 -22.72
C SER A 3 -9.81 -3.11 -21.43
N LEU A 4 -11.08 -2.75 -21.20
CA LEU A 4 -11.62 -2.47 -19.86
C LEU A 4 -11.53 -3.75 -19.01
N GLY A 5 -10.32 -4.12 -18.60
CA GLY A 5 -10.04 -5.20 -17.65
C GLY A 5 -9.67 -4.63 -16.28
N ILE A 6 -9.53 -5.52 -15.28
CA ILE A 6 -9.24 -5.16 -13.88
C ILE A 6 -7.99 -4.27 -13.72
N PHE A 7 -7.07 -4.29 -14.68
CA PHE A 7 -5.83 -3.51 -14.65
C PHE A 7 -5.86 -2.22 -15.50
N GLY A 8 -6.97 -1.90 -16.17
CA GLY A 8 -7.05 -0.73 -17.05
C GLY A 8 -5.97 -0.75 -18.14
N ASN A 9 -5.09 0.26 -18.15
CA ASN A 9 -3.94 0.37 -19.06
C ASN A 9 -2.60 -0.04 -18.41
N LYS A 10 -2.64 -0.72 -17.26
CA LYS A 10 -1.46 -1.17 -16.52
C LYS A 10 -1.20 -2.67 -16.75
N THR A 11 0.04 -3.12 -16.60
CA THR A 11 0.45 -4.51 -16.87
C THR A 11 0.92 -5.30 -15.65
N ALA A 12 1.18 -4.63 -14.52
CA ALA A 12 1.67 -5.25 -13.29
C ALA A 12 0.81 -4.85 -12.09
N HIS A 13 0.40 -5.85 -11.29
CA HIS A 13 -0.38 -5.68 -10.07
C HIS A 13 0.31 -6.33 -8.87
N SER A 14 0.34 -5.65 -7.74
CA SER A 14 0.81 -6.18 -6.46
C SER A 14 -0.18 -5.85 -5.35
N MET A 15 -0.38 -6.80 -4.43
CA MET A 15 -1.24 -6.62 -3.26
C MET A 15 -0.50 -7.06 -2.00
N MET A 16 -0.70 -6.31 -0.92
CA MET A 16 -0.18 -6.64 0.41
C MET A 16 -1.26 -6.46 1.48
N TYR A 17 -1.11 -7.21 2.57
CA TYR A 17 -1.91 -7.09 3.77
C TYR A 17 -0.99 -6.73 4.93
N VAL A 18 -1.32 -5.65 5.64
CA VAL A 18 -0.65 -5.22 6.86
C VAL A 18 -1.59 -5.53 8.02
N VAL A 19 -1.33 -6.61 8.75
CA VAL A 19 -2.09 -6.97 9.96
C VAL A 19 -1.43 -6.33 11.16
N THR A 20 -2.17 -5.52 11.91
CA THR A 20 -1.63 -4.76 13.04
C THR A 20 -2.71 -4.44 14.07
N LYS A 21 -2.31 -3.93 15.22
CA LYS A 21 -3.22 -3.42 16.25
C LYS A 21 -3.96 -2.19 15.75
N GLN A 22 -5.20 -2.01 16.22
CA GLN A 22 -6.06 -0.91 15.83
C GLN A 22 -5.43 0.47 16.07
N GLU A 23 -4.63 0.63 17.14
CA GLU A 23 -3.93 1.88 17.47
C GLU A 23 -2.96 2.38 16.38
N CYS A 24 -2.51 1.51 15.46
CA CYS A 24 -1.58 1.88 14.39
C CYS A 24 -2.28 2.17 13.05
N ILE A 25 -3.58 1.85 12.91
CA ILE A 25 -4.23 1.75 11.59
C ILE A 25 -4.38 3.10 10.91
N GLU A 26 -4.84 4.12 11.65
CA GLU A 26 -5.13 5.43 11.09
C GLU A 26 -3.87 6.10 10.54
N GLU A 27 -2.80 6.17 11.34
CA GLU A 27 -1.52 6.73 10.94
C GLU A 27 -0.92 6.00 9.73
N LEU A 28 -0.98 4.66 9.72
CA LEU A 28 -0.51 3.85 8.60
C LEU A 28 -1.35 4.09 7.33
N TYR A 29 -2.67 4.16 7.47
CA TYR A 29 -3.60 4.39 6.35
C TYR A 29 -3.31 5.72 5.67
N GLU A 30 -3.16 6.79 6.46
CA GLU A 30 -2.85 8.12 5.95
C GLU A 30 -1.47 8.14 5.30
N THR A 31 -0.45 7.66 6.02
CA THR A 31 0.95 7.68 5.54
C THR A 31 1.09 6.93 4.20
N ILE A 32 0.50 5.74 4.10
CA ILE A 32 0.57 4.92 2.87
C ILE A 32 -0.19 5.59 1.73
N ASN A 33 -1.38 6.14 1.97
CA ASN A 33 -2.15 6.79 0.90
C ASN A 33 -1.50 8.09 0.40
N GLN A 34 -0.74 8.81 1.23
CA GLN A 34 0.02 9.98 0.78
C GLN A 34 1.10 9.61 -0.25
N LEU A 35 1.68 8.41 -0.20
CA LEU A 35 2.68 7.95 -1.18
C LEU A 35 2.16 7.92 -2.61
N PHE A 36 0.84 7.77 -2.79
CA PHE A 36 0.22 7.59 -4.09
C PHE A 36 -0.35 8.89 -4.68
N LYS A 37 -0.29 10.02 -3.97
CA LYS A 37 -0.85 11.28 -4.46
C LYS A 37 0.01 11.99 -5.51
N ASP A 38 1.32 11.77 -5.49
CA ASP A 38 2.28 12.55 -6.28
C ASP A 38 2.99 11.70 -7.37
N ASN A 39 2.45 10.54 -7.75
CA ASN A 39 3.12 9.61 -8.67
C ASN A 39 2.20 9.11 -9.79
N ASP A 40 2.37 9.63 -11.01
CA ASP A 40 1.57 9.23 -12.18
C ASP A 40 1.93 7.85 -12.76
N GLU A 41 3.14 7.36 -12.47
CA GLU A 41 3.60 6.05 -12.97
C GLU A 41 2.92 4.89 -12.23
N ILE A 42 2.60 5.11 -10.94
CA ILE A 42 2.05 4.11 -10.03
C ILE A 42 0.65 4.53 -9.57
N ILE A 43 -0.33 3.68 -9.86
CA ILE A 43 -1.69 3.82 -9.31
C ILE A 43 -1.79 2.91 -8.09
N GLY A 44 -2.18 3.42 -6.94
CA GLY A 44 -2.31 2.58 -5.75
C GLY A 44 -3.14 3.21 -4.65
N GLY A 45 -3.30 2.45 -3.57
CA GLY A 45 -4.00 2.93 -2.40
C GLY A 45 -4.19 1.85 -1.34
N ALA A 46 -4.44 2.30 -0.11
CA ALA A 46 -4.76 1.45 1.02
C ALA A 46 -6.25 1.52 1.38
N SER A 47 -6.78 0.44 1.94
CA SER A 47 -8.09 0.40 2.58
C SER A 47 -8.02 -0.36 3.89
N ILE A 48 -8.77 0.11 4.88
CA ILE A 48 -8.89 -0.54 6.19
C ILE A 48 -9.62 -1.88 6.02
N LEU A 49 -9.05 -2.94 6.60
CA LEU A 49 -9.65 -4.26 6.62
C LEU A 49 -10.86 -4.31 7.58
N PRO A 50 -11.80 -5.25 7.38
CA PRO A 50 -12.92 -5.44 8.31
C PRO A 50 -12.46 -5.58 9.76
N ASN A 51 -13.29 -5.12 10.70
CA ASN A 51 -13.03 -5.18 12.14
C ASN A 51 -11.74 -4.48 12.58
N ASN A 52 -11.27 -3.49 11.81
CA ASN A 52 -10.01 -2.79 12.09
C ASN A 52 -8.84 -3.77 12.30
N SER A 53 -8.77 -4.82 11.47
CA SER A 53 -7.71 -5.83 11.59
C SER A 53 -6.40 -5.44 10.89
N GLY A 54 -6.35 -4.27 10.26
CA GLY A 54 -5.20 -3.79 9.51
C GLY A 54 -5.57 -3.11 8.19
N LEU A 55 -4.66 -3.19 7.21
CA LEU A 55 -4.80 -2.55 5.90
C LEU A 55 -4.61 -3.55 4.75
N SER A 56 -5.35 -3.36 3.67
CA SER A 56 -5.03 -3.90 2.35
C SER A 56 -4.42 -2.78 1.50
N VAL A 57 -3.30 -3.04 0.83
CA VAL A 57 -2.68 -2.07 -0.09
C VAL A 57 -2.55 -2.71 -1.47
N ARG A 58 -2.93 -1.98 -2.50
CA ARG A 58 -2.89 -2.42 -3.91
C ARG A 58 -2.05 -1.43 -4.72
N VAL A 59 -1.26 -1.96 -5.64
CA VAL A 59 -0.34 -1.21 -6.50
C VAL A 59 -0.46 -1.70 -7.94
N LEU A 60 -0.65 -0.78 -8.87
CA LEU A 60 -0.73 -0.99 -10.31
C LEU A 60 0.29 -0.13 -11.02
N SER A 61 1.08 -0.74 -11.90
CA SER A 61 2.05 -0.02 -12.74
C SER A 61 2.31 -0.79 -14.04
N ASN A 62 3.25 -0.29 -14.85
CA ASN A 62 3.75 -1.01 -16.02
C ASN A 62 5.09 -1.74 -15.76
N SER A 63 5.52 -1.81 -14.49
CA SER A 63 6.81 -2.41 -14.11
C SER A 63 6.69 -3.18 -12.80
N SER A 64 6.99 -4.48 -12.85
CA SER A 64 7.11 -5.28 -11.63
C SER A 64 8.19 -4.75 -10.69
N GLU A 65 9.23 -4.11 -11.22
CA GLU A 65 10.31 -3.55 -10.40
C GLU A 65 9.83 -2.31 -9.63
N LEU A 66 9.08 -1.41 -10.27
CA LEU A 66 8.43 -0.31 -9.57
C LEU A 66 7.52 -0.82 -8.45
N ASN A 67 6.71 -1.85 -8.73
CA ASN A 67 5.85 -2.44 -7.71
C ASN A 67 6.67 -3.01 -6.53
N LYS A 68 7.79 -3.71 -6.78
CA LYS A 68 8.65 -4.22 -5.70
C LYS A 68 9.23 -3.08 -4.87
N THR A 69 9.71 -2.01 -5.50
CA THR A 69 10.23 -0.84 -4.79
C THR A 69 9.15 -0.19 -3.93
N THR A 70 7.93 0.00 -4.45
CA THR A 70 6.80 0.52 -3.68
C THR A 70 6.45 -0.36 -2.49
N VAL A 71 6.36 -1.68 -2.70
CA VAL A 71 6.11 -2.67 -1.64
C VAL A 71 7.19 -2.59 -0.56
N TYR A 72 8.46 -2.47 -0.94
CA TYR A 72 9.58 -2.33 -0.01
C TYR A 72 9.49 -1.04 0.80
N ASN A 73 9.18 0.09 0.17
CA ASN A 73 9.02 1.38 0.84
C ASN A 73 7.88 1.35 1.87
N ILE A 74 6.75 0.74 1.52
CA ILE A 74 5.64 0.54 2.47
C ILE A 74 6.09 -0.34 3.64
N ALA A 75 6.82 -1.42 3.38
CA ALA A 75 7.35 -2.27 4.45
C ALA A 75 8.31 -1.51 5.39
N GLN A 76 9.08 -0.53 4.89
CA GLN A 76 9.91 0.34 5.72
C GLN A 76 9.08 1.26 6.62
N ILE A 77 8.01 1.86 6.09
CA ILE A 77 7.07 2.69 6.86
C ILE A 77 6.44 1.86 7.98
N VAL A 78 5.92 0.68 7.64
CA VAL A 78 5.33 -0.27 8.59
C VAL A 78 6.33 -0.63 9.70
N ARG A 79 7.58 -0.94 9.35
CA ARG A 79 8.63 -1.22 10.36
C ARG A 79 8.91 -0.02 11.25
N LYS A 80 8.96 1.19 10.71
CA LYS A 80 9.22 2.41 11.50
C LYS A 80 8.07 2.69 12.47
N GLN A 81 6.83 2.61 12.01
CA GLN A 81 5.65 2.95 12.81
C GLN A 81 5.20 1.84 13.78
N ILE A 82 5.34 0.57 13.42
CA ILE A 82 4.90 -0.52 14.32
C ILE A 82 6.04 -0.95 15.25
N ILE A 83 7.25 -1.13 14.75
CA ILE A 83 8.31 -1.77 15.55
C ILE A 83 9.00 -0.73 16.45
N HIS A 84 9.13 0.52 16.00
CA HIS A 84 9.90 1.54 16.72
C HIS A 84 9.05 2.54 17.52
N ASN A 85 7.72 2.59 17.33
CA ASN A 85 6.82 3.46 18.12
C ASN A 85 5.99 2.72 19.19
N VAL A 86 6.12 1.40 19.36
CA VAL A 86 5.48 0.71 20.47
C VAL A 86 6.17 1.13 21.76
N LYS A 87 5.56 2.09 22.47
CA LYS A 87 5.86 2.36 23.86
C LYS A 87 5.40 1.13 24.66
N HIS A 88 6.37 0.40 25.21
CA HIS A 88 6.14 -0.64 26.20
C HIS A 88 5.57 -0.06 27.50
#